data_AF-B7BFX4-F1
#
_entry.id   AF-B7BFX4-F1
#
_cell.length_a   1.000
_cell.length_b   1.000
_cell.length_c   1.000
_cell.angle_alpha   90.00
_cell.angle_beta   90.00
_cell.angle_gamma   90.00
#
_symmetry.space_group_name_H-M   'P 1'
#
loop_
_entity.id
_entity.type
_entity.pdbx_description
1 polymer ?
#
loop_
_entity_poly.entity_id
_entity_poly.type
_entity_poly.pdbx_seq_one_letter_code
_entity_poly.pdbx_strand_id
1 'polypeptide(L)'
;MKFKEPYVSAVIREMQLRQEYIGGEPLDTIYFGGGTPSQLQQADFERIFKTIDCLFNISSCKEITLEANPDDMTPEYVASLRNLPFNRVSMGVQSFKEKDLPFPESAP
;
A
#
# COMPACT_ATOMS: atom_id res chain seq x y z
N MET A 1 -11.50 10.31 -5.58
CA MET A 1 -10.30 10.26 -6.44
C MET A 1 -10.68 9.77 -7.83
N LYS A 2 -10.45 10.54 -8.91
CA LYS A 2 -10.85 10.20 -10.29
C LYS A 2 -10.21 8.91 -10.83
N PHE A 3 -9.03 8.55 -10.31
CA PHE A 3 -8.20 7.48 -10.86
C PHE A 3 -8.09 6.22 -9.99
N LYS A 4 -8.79 6.18 -8.83
CA LYS A 4 -8.69 5.05 -7.88
C LYS A 4 -9.13 3.72 -8.50
N GLU A 5 -10.34 3.68 -9.06
CA GLU A 5 -10.89 2.49 -9.69
C GLU A 5 -10.09 2.00 -10.91
N PRO A 6 -9.70 2.89 -11.86
CA PRO A 6 -8.79 2.51 -12.93
C PRO A 6 -7.46 1.95 -12.41
N TYR A 7 -6.89 2.52 -11.35
CA TYR A 7 -5.63 2.07 -10.77
C TYR A 7 -5.75 0.67 -10.16
N VAL A 8 -6.74 0.43 -9.29
CA VAL A 8 -6.98 -0.89 -8.67
C VAL A 8 -7.20 -1.95 -9.75
N SER A 9 -7.97 -1.62 -10.79
CA SER A 9 -8.23 -2.52 -11.91
C SER A 9 -6.96 -2.83 -12.72
N ALA A 10 -6.10 -1.83 -12.94
CA ALA A 10 -4.83 -2.00 -13.64
C ALA A 10 -3.85 -2.88 -12.85
N VAL A 11 -3.72 -2.68 -11.53
CA VAL A 11 -2.86 -3.49 -10.65
C VAL A 11 -3.32 -4.95 -10.65
N ILE A 12 -4.62 -5.20 -10.51
CA ILE A 12 -5.21 -6.55 -10.59
C ILE A 12 -4.88 -7.19 -11.95
N ARG A 13 -5.05 -6.44 -13.04
CA ARG A 13 -4.76 -6.93 -14.39
C ARG A 13 -3.28 -7.26 -14.57
N GLU A 14 -2.39 -6.44 -14.03
CA GLU A 14 -0.94 -6.68 -14.10
C GLU A 14 -0.55 -7.96 -13.36
N MET A 15 -1.07 -8.18 -12.14
CA MET A 15 -0.80 -9.41 -11.39
C MET A 15 -1.23 -10.67 -12.16
N GLN A 16 -2.38 -10.63 -12.82
CA GLN A 16 -2.87 -11.74 -13.65
C GLN A 16 -1.96 -12.02 -14.85
N LEU A 17 -1.44 -10.97 -15.50
CA LEU A 17 -0.53 -11.11 -16.63
C LEU A 17 0.85 -11.65 -16.21
N ARG A 18 1.25 -11.39 -14.96
CA ARG A 18 2.54 -11.79 -14.40
C ARG A 18 2.45 -13.01 -13.48
N GLN A 19 1.33 -13.72 -13.43
CA GLN A 19 1.12 -14.80 -12.44
C GLN A 19 2.19 -15.91 -12.53
N GLU A 20 2.68 -16.19 -13.75
CA GLU A 20 3.71 -17.22 -14.00
C GLU A 20 5.13 -16.74 -13.64
N TYR A 21 5.34 -15.46 -13.34
CA TYR A 21 6.66 -14.88 -13.11
C TYR A 21 7.39 -15.50 -11.91
N ILE A 22 6.64 -15.84 -10.85
CA ILE A 22 7.21 -16.49 -9.66
C ILE A 22 7.35 -18.01 -9.80
N GLY A 23 6.88 -18.61 -10.90
CA GLY A 23 7.12 -20.03 -11.20
C GLY A 23 6.63 -21.04 -10.16
N GLY A 24 5.68 -20.65 -9.29
CA GLY A 24 5.20 -21.49 -8.19
C GLY A 24 6.00 -21.37 -6.87
N GLU A 25 6.99 -20.48 -6.81
CA GLU A 25 7.66 -20.13 -5.56
C GLU A 25 6.66 -19.50 -4.56
N PRO A 26 6.80 -19.79 -3.25
CA PRO A 26 5.92 -19.23 -2.23
C PRO A 26 6.10 -17.71 -2.12
N LEU A 27 4.97 -17.00 -1.97
CA LEU A 27 4.97 -15.56 -1.74
C LEU A 27 5.34 -15.26 -0.27
N ASP A 28 6.59 -14.86 -0.02
CA ASP A 28 7.08 -14.60 1.34
C ASP A 28 6.68 -13.23 1.89
N THR A 29 6.62 -12.20 1.04
CA THR A 29 6.41 -10.80 1.46
C THR A 29 5.56 -10.00 0.48
N ILE A 30 4.68 -9.15 1.00
CA ILE A 30 3.91 -8.16 0.23
C ILE A 30 4.19 -6.78 0.82
N TYR A 31 4.54 -5.82 -0.04
CA TYR A 31 4.81 -4.44 0.37
C TYR A 31 3.96 -3.47 -0.44
N PHE A 32 3.07 -2.75 0.24
CA PHE A 32 2.30 -1.65 -0.34
C PHE A 32 3.03 -0.34 -0.07
N GLY A 33 3.85 0.08 -1.04
CA GLY A 33 4.67 1.30 -0.97
C GLY A 33 4.16 2.46 -1.83
N GLY A 34 4.90 3.58 -1.77
CA GLY A 34 4.64 4.78 -2.57
C GLY A 34 4.06 5.92 -1.74
N GLY A 35 3.71 7.03 -2.38
CA GLY A 35 3.41 8.27 -1.65
C GLY A 35 2.27 8.17 -0.62
N THR A 36 1.15 7.52 -0.96
CA THR A 36 -0.02 7.46 -0.06
C THR A 36 -0.90 6.23 -0.34
N PRO A 37 -0.44 4.99 -0.08
CA PRO A 37 -1.29 3.79 -0.12
C PRO A 37 -2.56 3.94 0.72
N SER A 38 -2.53 4.81 1.74
CA SER A 38 -3.65 5.28 2.55
C SER A 38 -4.80 5.93 1.77
N GLN A 39 -4.62 6.27 0.49
CA GLN A 39 -5.72 6.70 -0.38
C GLN A 39 -6.66 5.56 -0.78
N LEU A 40 -6.23 4.30 -0.63
CA LEU A 40 -7.06 3.13 -0.84
C LEU A 40 -7.92 2.87 0.39
N GLN A 41 -9.19 2.51 0.15
CA GLN A 41 -10.12 2.13 1.19
C GLN A 41 -10.10 0.62 1.39
N GLN A 42 -10.68 0.14 2.49
CA GLN A 42 -10.77 -1.29 2.81
C GLN A 42 -11.25 -2.14 1.62
N ALA A 43 -12.31 -1.71 0.94
CA ALA A 43 -12.86 -2.42 -0.22
C ALA A 43 -11.88 -2.54 -1.40
N ASP A 44 -10.99 -1.55 -1.57
CA ASP A 44 -9.96 -1.59 -2.62
C ASP A 44 -8.89 -2.65 -2.27
N PHE A 45 -8.44 -2.66 -1.00
CA PHE A 45 -7.50 -3.67 -0.51
C PHE A 45 -8.09 -5.07 -0.54
N GLU A 46 -9.36 -5.26 -0.18
CA GLU A 46 -10.03 -6.56 -0.26
C GLU A 46 -10.00 -7.14 -1.67
N ARG A 47 -10.22 -6.30 -2.69
CA ARG A 47 -10.13 -6.71 -4.10
C ARG A 47 -8.72 -7.12 -4.49
N ILE A 48 -7.72 -6.36 -4.03
CA ILE A 48 -6.31 -6.65 -4.29
C ILE A 48 -5.90 -7.96 -3.60
N PHE A 49 -6.16 -8.10 -2.30
CA PHE A 49 -5.81 -9.29 -1.53
C PHE A 49 -6.52 -10.54 -2.02
N LYS A 50 -7.80 -10.45 -2.40
CA LYS A 50 -8.51 -11.56 -3.04
C LYS A 50 -7.79 -12.03 -4.31
N THR A 51 -7.31 -11.09 -5.12
CA THR A 51 -6.56 -11.43 -6.35
C THR A 51 -5.22 -12.06 -6.02
N ILE A 52 -4.48 -11.50 -5.07
CA ILE A 52 -3.19 -12.05 -4.61
C ILE A 52 -3.38 -13.48 -4.09
N ASP A 53 -4.37 -13.71 -3.25
CA ASP A 53 -4.62 -15.04 -2.67
C ASP A 53 -5.00 -16.07 -3.74
N CYS A 54 -5.86 -15.69 -4.70
CA CYS A 54 -6.22 -16.56 -5.83
C CYS A 54 -5.03 -16.92 -6.74
N LEU A 55 -4.08 -16.02 -6.93
CA LEU A 55 -2.96 -16.22 -7.86
C LEU A 55 -1.73 -16.84 -7.19
N PHE A 56 -1.48 -16.50 -5.92
CA PHE A 56 -0.18 -16.74 -5.27
C PHE A 56 -0.27 -17.44 -3.92
N ASN A 57 -1.48 -17.69 -3.40
CA ASN A 57 -1.74 -18.25 -2.06
C ASN A 57 -1.06 -17.44 -0.93
N ILE A 58 -1.83 -16.61 -0.25
CA ILE A 58 -1.27 -15.70 0.77
C ILE A 58 -1.03 -16.38 2.12
N SER A 59 -1.47 -17.63 2.30
CA SER A 59 -1.41 -18.32 3.59
C SER A 59 0.01 -18.54 4.13
N SER A 60 1.02 -18.59 3.26
CA SER A 60 2.43 -18.69 3.65
C SER A 60 3.16 -17.35 3.72
N CYS A 61 2.47 -16.23 3.48
CA CYS A 61 3.07 -14.91 3.49
C CYS A 61 3.45 -14.49 4.91
N LYS A 62 4.74 -14.23 5.13
CA LYS A 62 5.30 -13.93 6.45
C LYS A 62 5.08 -12.47 6.83
N GLU A 63 5.21 -11.56 5.85
CA GLU A 63 5.12 -10.13 6.08
C GLU A 63 4.23 -9.45 5.03
N ILE A 64 3.27 -8.66 5.51
CA ILE A 64 2.41 -7.82 4.69
C ILE A 64 2.49 -6.41 5.26
N THR A 65 3.27 -5.58 4.59
CA THR A 65 3.59 -4.22 5.01
C THR A 65 2.75 -3.19 4.27
N LEU A 66 2.21 -2.22 5.02
CA LEU A 66 1.65 -0.98 4.49
C LEU A 66 2.60 0.19 4.78
N GLU A 67 3.01 0.92 3.76
CA GLU A 67 3.65 2.23 3.91
C GLU A 67 2.58 3.30 4.18
N ALA A 68 2.78 4.13 5.21
CA ALA A 68 1.84 5.18 5.57
C ALA A 68 2.56 6.40 6.15
N ASN A 69 1.98 7.60 5.96
CA ASN A 69 2.40 8.79 6.70
C ASN A 69 1.65 8.83 8.04
N PRO A 70 2.25 9.39 9.11
CA PRO A 70 1.57 9.54 10.40
C PRO A 70 0.22 10.27 10.29
N ASP A 71 0.14 11.29 9.44
CA ASP A 71 -1.07 12.11 9.25
C ASP A 71 -2.23 11.35 8.59
N ASP A 72 -1.94 10.26 7.88
CA ASP A 72 -2.96 9.43 7.22
C ASP A 72 -3.55 8.35 8.16
N MET A 73 -2.91 8.11 9.31
CA MET A 73 -3.24 6.99 10.20
C MET A 73 -4.28 7.38 11.25
N THR A 74 -5.47 7.80 10.81
CA THR A 74 -6.58 8.08 11.71
C THR A 74 -7.08 6.81 12.41
N PRO A 75 -7.70 6.90 13.61
CA PRO A 75 -8.28 5.74 14.28
C PRO A 75 -9.23 4.93 13.40
N GLU A 76 -10.04 5.60 12.59
CA GLU A 76 -11.00 4.98 11.66
C GLU A 76 -10.28 4.22 10.54
N TYR A 77 -9.23 4.82 9.97
CA TYR A 77 -8.43 4.17 8.94
C TYR A 77 -7.72 2.93 9.50
N VAL A 78 -7.06 3.06 10.65
CA VAL A 78 -6.40 1.94 11.34
C VAL A 78 -7.40 0.83 11.70
N ALA A 79 -8.61 1.18 12.14
CA ALA A 79 -9.66 0.21 12.39
C ALA A 79 -10.06 -0.55 11.12
N SER A 80 -10.15 0.13 9.97
CA SER A 80 -10.45 -0.50 8.68
C SER A 80 -9.35 -1.49 8.23
N LEU A 81 -8.09 -1.22 8.59
CA LEU A 81 -6.96 -2.10 8.29
C LEU A 81 -6.95 -3.40 9.12
N ARG A 82 -7.58 -3.43 10.30
CA ARG A 82 -7.57 -4.60 11.18
C ARG A 82 -8.22 -5.86 10.57
N ASN A 83 -9.11 -5.66 9.61
CA ASN A 83 -9.79 -6.77 8.91
C ASN A 83 -9.00 -7.27 7.69
N LEU A 84 -7.86 -6.65 7.39
CA LEU A 84 -6.99 -6.97 6.28
C LEU A 84 -5.75 -7.70 6.80
N PRO A 85 -5.05 -8.48 5.96
CA PRO A 85 -3.93 -9.31 6.39
C PRO A 85 -2.63 -8.53 6.68
N PHE A 86 -2.69 -7.20 6.79
CA PHE A 86 -1.55 -6.38 7.17
C PHE A 86 -1.05 -6.75 8.56
N ASN A 87 0.26 -6.97 8.69
CA ASN A 87 0.90 -7.29 9.96
C ASN A 87 2.10 -6.38 10.29
N ARG A 88 2.41 -5.44 9.39
CA ARG A 88 3.46 -4.43 9.59
C ARG A 88 3.04 -3.11 8.96
N VAL A 89 3.38 -2.00 9.62
CA VAL A 89 3.25 -0.65 9.06
C VAL A 89 4.64 -0.03 9.02
N SER A 90 5.02 0.51 7.86
CA SER A 90 6.24 1.29 7.66
C SER A 90 5.86 2.76 7.64
N MET A 91 6.27 3.54 8.64
CA MET A 91 6.02 4.98 8.70
C MET A 91 7.31 5.77 8.61
N GLY A 92 7.42 6.57 7.55
CA GLY A 92 8.52 7.53 7.40
C GLY A 92 8.20 8.80 8.19
N VAL A 93 8.96 9.08 9.24
CA VAL A 93 9.00 10.43 9.83
C VAL A 93 9.97 11.27 9.00
N GLN A 94 9.45 12.11 8.11
CA GLN A 94 10.27 13.19 7.57
C GLN A 94 10.66 14.10 8.75
N SER A 95 11.97 14.24 8.95
CA SER A 95 12.68 15.02 9.97
C SER A 95 11.80 15.84 10.93
N PHE A 96 11.94 15.62 12.26
CA PHE A 96 11.37 16.48 13.32
C PHE A 96 11.88 17.94 13.31
N LYS A 97 12.60 18.35 12.26
CA LYS A 97 13.12 19.70 12.06
C LYS A 97 12.38 20.35 10.92
N GLU A 98 11.37 21.13 11.28
CA GLU A 98 10.67 22.11 10.44
C GLU A 98 11.60 23.25 9.92
N LYS A 99 12.92 23.17 10.12
CA LYS A 99 13.81 24.35 10.08
C LYS A 99 14.62 24.57 8.81
N ASP A 100 14.46 23.75 7.77
CA ASP A 100 15.21 23.91 6.51
C ASP A 100 14.30 23.82 5.27
N LEU A 101 13.10 24.40 5.33
CA LEU A 101 12.39 24.85 4.12
C LEU A 101 12.69 26.35 3.97
N PRO A 102 13.80 26.74 3.31
CA PRO A 102 13.94 28.12 2.89
C PRO A 102 12.76 28.39 1.94
N PHE A 103 11.92 29.36 2.33
CA PHE A 103 10.95 29.97 1.44
C PHE A 103 11.65 30.24 0.10
N PRO A 104 11.06 29.89 -1.06
CA PRO A 104 11.55 30.43 -2.32
C PRO A 104 11.41 31.94 -2.20
N GLU A 105 12.54 32.63 -2.05
CA GLU A 105 12.62 34.08 -2.19
C GLU A 105 11.87 34.45 -3.47
N SER A 106 10.86 35.30 -3.30
CA SER A 106 10.31 36.07 -4.40
C SER A 106 11.47 36.73 -5.13
N ALA A 107 11.77 36.23 -6.32
CA ALA A 107 12.71 36.89 -7.22
C ALA A 107 12.20 38.29 -7.57
N PRO A 108 13.09 39.30 -7.66
CA PRO A 108 12.72 40.69 -7.95
C PRO A 108 12.10 40.88 -9.34
#